data_AF-A0A2Z4RQH9-F1
#
_entry.id   AF-A0A2Z4RQH9-F1
#
_cell.length_a   1.000
_cell.length_b   1.000
_cell.length_c   1.000
_cell.angle_alpha   90.00
_cell.angle_beta   90.00
_cell.angle_gamma   90.00
#
_symmetry.space_group_name_H-M   'P 1'
#
loop_
_entity.id
_entity.type
_entity.pdbx_description
1 polymer ?
#
loop_
_entity_poly.entity_id
_entity_poly.type
_entity_poly.pdbx_seq_one_letter_code
_entity_poly.pdbx_strand_id
1 'polypeptide(L)' 'MTGQLNFIPSDALNAMSQDDKLIDLNAERAKRVHDLNEKRLNEVRQAFEQAMPLGTAKKKPKNKSKNKPKKR' A
#
# COMPACT_ATOMS: atom_id res chain seq x y z
N MET A 1 58.84 0.94 8.69
CA MET A 1 57.79 0.01 9.16
C MET A 1 57.14 0.69 10.34
N THR A 2 55.87 1.10 10.33
CA THR A 2 54.68 0.24 10.27
C THR A 2 53.45 1.10 9.97
N GLY A 3 52.65 0.72 8.98
CA GLY A 3 51.31 1.29 8.80
C GLY A 3 50.36 0.65 9.81
N GLN A 4 49.74 1.45 10.68
CA GLN A 4 48.66 0.97 11.54
C GLN A 4 47.47 0.62 10.65
N LEU A 5 47.10 -0.66 10.62
CA LEU A 5 45.85 -1.11 10.03
C LEU A 5 44.73 -0.83 11.03
N ASN A 6 43.85 0.11 10.69
CA ASN A 6 42.65 0.41 11.45
C ASN A 6 41.75 -0.83 11.52
N PHE A 7 41.72 -1.49 12.67
CA PHE A 7 40.86 -2.64 12.93
C PHE A 7 39.42 -2.13 13.15
N ILE A 8 38.56 -2.29 12.14
CA ILE A 8 37.14 -1.99 12.28
C ILE A 8 36.50 -3.14 13.09
N PRO A 9 35.80 -2.84 14.20
CA PRO A 9 35.11 -3.87 14.99
C PRO A 9 34.01 -4.55 14.16
N SER A 10 33.91 -5.88 14.26
CA SER A 10 32.93 -6.71 13.54
C SER A 10 31.48 -6.28 13.74
N ASP A 11 31.17 -5.71 14.91
CA ASP A 11 29.84 -5.22 15.24
C ASP A 11 29.41 -4.03 14.36
N ALA A 12 30.38 -3.20 13.92
CA ALA A 12 30.11 -2.09 13.01
C ALA A 12 29.83 -2.56 11.57
N LEU A 13 30.48 -3.64 11.11
CA LEU A 13 30.16 -4.26 9.82
C LEU A 13 28.76 -4.88 9.82
N ASN A 14 28.34 -5.48 10.93
CA ASN A 14 27.02 -6.05 11.09
C ASN A 14 25.90 -4.98 11.15
N ALA A 15 26.22 -3.79 11.66
CA ALA A 15 25.34 -2.61 11.62
C ALA A 15 25.21 -2.03 10.19
N MET A 16 26.29 -2.04 9.40
CA MET A 16 26.25 -1.66 7.97
C MET A 16 25.54 -2.70 7.09
N SER A 17 25.39 -3.94 7.57
CA SER A 17 24.63 -5.01 6.89
C SER A 17 23.14 -5.05 7.27
N GLN A 18 22.62 -4.05 8.01
CA GLN A 18 21.18 -3.97 8.36
C GLN A 18 20.30 -3.53 7.17
N ASP A 19 20.88 -3.38 5.98
CA ASP A 19 20.17 -3.11 4.73
C ASP A 19 19.17 -4.23 4.34
N ASP A 20 19.22 -5.39 5.00
CA ASP A 20 18.23 -6.46 4.84
C ASP A 20 16.82 -6.11 5.38
N LYS A 21 16.67 -4.99 6.09
CA LYS A 21 15.38 -4.42 6.50
C LYS A 21 15.19 -3.00 5.96
N LEU A 22 15.67 -2.71 4.75
CA LEU A 22 15.31 -1.47 4.05
C LEU A 22 13.81 -1.44 3.79
N ILE A 23 13.09 -0.66 4.61
CA ILE A 23 11.68 -0.40 4.42
C ILE A 23 11.53 0.43 3.15
N ASP A 24 10.86 -0.11 2.14
CA ASP A 24 10.51 0.67 0.95
C ASP A 24 9.40 1.67 1.28
N LEU A 25 9.82 2.88 1.66
CA LEU A 25 8.93 4.01 1.94
C LEU A 25 8.13 4.44 0.71
N ASN A 26 8.56 4.09 -0.50
CA ASN A 26 7.83 4.40 -1.73
C ASN A 26 6.60 3.49 -1.86
N ALA A 27 6.75 2.19 -1.54
CA ALA A 27 5.61 1.27 -1.53
C ALA A 27 4.53 1.70 -0.52
N GLU A 28 4.94 2.15 0.66
CA GLU A 28 4.01 2.66 1.69
C GLU A 28 3.35 3.98 1.26
N ARG A 29 4.12 4.90 0.66
CA ARG A 29 3.56 6.12 0.06
C ARG A 29 2.55 5.80 -1.04
N ALA A 30 2.85 4.84 -1.91
CA ALA A 30 1.96 4.42 -2.99
C ALA A 30 0.63 3.90 -2.45
N LYS A 31 0.65 3.09 -1.38
CA LYS A 31 -0.55 2.66 -0.67
C LYS A 31 -1.35 3.84 -0.10
N ARG A 32 -0.70 4.75 0.62
CA ARG A 32 -1.38 5.94 1.18
C ARG A 32 -2.03 6.82 0.09
N VAL A 33 -1.34 7.02 -1.03
CA VAL A 33 -1.88 7.79 -2.17
C VAL A 33 -3.10 7.09 -2.78
N HIS A 34 -3.04 5.77 -2.94
CA HIS A 34 -4.16 4.98 -3.42
C HIS A 34 -5.39 5.14 -2.53
N ASP A 35 -5.24 4.96 -1.22
CA ASP A 35 -6.35 5.08 -0.26
C ASP A 35 -6.97 6.48 -0.26
N LEU A 36 -6.14 7.53 -0.34
CA LEU A 36 -6.60 8.91 -0.46
C LEU A 36 -7.39 9.16 -1.75
N ASN A 37 -6.94 8.58 -2.86
CA ASN A 37 -7.61 8.73 -4.15
C ASN A 37 -8.94 7.99 -4.18
N GLU A 38 -9.01 6.76 -3.63
CA GLU A 38 -10.26 6.01 -3.54
C GLU A 38 -11.30 6.74 -2.69
N LYS A 39 -10.87 7.31 -1.55
CA LYS A 39 -11.76 8.12 -0.69
C LYS A 39 -12.34 9.31 -1.46
N ARG A 40 -11.49 10.11 -2.10
CA ARG A 40 -11.92 11.28 -2.89
C ARG A 40 -12.83 10.89 -4.05
N LEU A 41 -12.53 9.77 -4.73
CA LEU A 41 -13.32 9.29 -5.86
C LEU A 41 -14.74 8.90 -5.42
N ASN A 42 -14.87 8.23 -4.28
CA ASN A 42 -16.17 7.86 -3.73
C ASN A 42 -16.99 9.10 -3.34
N GLU A 43 -16.37 10.10 -2.72
CA GLU A 43 -17.01 11.38 -2.39
C GLU A 43 -17.50 12.09 -3.65
N VAL A 44 -16.66 12.20 -4.70
CA VAL A 44 -17.05 12.80 -5.98
C VAL A 44 -18.18 12.02 -6.64
N ARG A 45 -18.14 10.69 -6.63
CA ARG A 45 -19.21 9.85 -7.17
C ARG A 45 -20.52 10.06 -6.41
N GLN A 46 -20.48 10.08 -5.07
CA GLN A 46 -21.67 10.30 -4.25
C GLN A 46 -22.25 11.69 -4.47
N ALA A 47 -21.41 12.73 -4.46
CA ALA A 47 -21.82 14.10 -4.72
C ALA A 47 -22.41 14.24 -6.12
N PHE A 48 -21.84 13.57 -7.12
CA PHE A 48 -22.37 13.53 -8.48
C PHE A 48 -23.74 12.83 -8.54
N GLU A 49 -23.89 11.67 -7.91
CA GLU A 49 -25.18 10.95 -7.84
C GLU A 49 -26.26 11.79 -7.14
N GLN A 50 -25.88 12.57 -6.12
CA GLN A 50 -26.80 13.47 -5.41
C GLN A 50 -27.16 14.71 -6.23
N ALA A 51 -26.18 15.35 -6.86
CA ALA A 51 -26.37 16.58 -7.64
C ALA A 51 -27.03 16.31 -8.99
N MET A 52 -26.84 15.12 -9.54
CA MET A 52 -27.50 14.64 -10.74
C MET A 52 -28.17 13.30 -10.45
N PRO A 53 -29.41 13.32 -9.96
CA PRO A 53 -30.27 12.15 -9.88
C PRO A 53 -30.68 11.75 -11.31
N LEU A 54 -29.72 11.23 -12.08
CA LEU A 54 -29.97 10.57 -13.35
C LEU A 54 -30.83 9.36 -13.02
N GLY A 55 -32.15 9.43 -13.30
CA GLY A 55 -33.17 8.48 -12.85
C GLY A 55 -32.64 7.06 -12.69
N THR A 56 -32.37 6.65 -11.45
CA THR A 56 -31.63 5.42 -11.19
C THR A 56 -32.57 4.23 -11.34
N ALA A 57 -32.27 3.35 -12.30
CA ALA A 57 -32.67 1.95 -12.21
C ALA A 57 -32.06 1.42 -10.90
N LYS A 58 -32.91 1.28 -9.87
CA LYS A 58 -32.60 0.80 -8.52
C LYS A 58 -31.48 -0.25 -8.54
N LYS A 59 -30.25 0.11 -8.20
CA LYS A 59 -29.18 -0.87 -8.01
C LYS A 59 -29.52 -1.66 -6.74
N LYS A 60 -30.06 -2.86 -6.93
CA LYS A 60 -30.26 -3.83 -5.84
C LYS A 60 -28.92 -4.04 -5.11
N PRO A 61 -28.92 -4.15 -3.77
CA PRO A 61 -27.72 -4.47 -3.03
C PRO A 61 -27.20 -5.83 -3.50
N LYS A 62 -26.01 -5.86 -4.13
CA LYS A 62 -25.26 -7.09 -4.37
C LYS A 62 -24.69 -7.55 -3.03
N ASN A 63 -25.55 -8.17 -2.24
CA ASN A 63 -25.13 -8.88 -1.05
C ASN A 63 -24.87 -10.35 -1.41
N LYS A 64 -23.79 -10.88 -0.83
CA LYS A 64 -23.40 -12.29 -0.66
C LYS A 64 -22.44 -12.92 -1.69
N SER A 65 -21.34 -13.38 -1.10
CA SER A 65 -20.25 -14.20 -1.62
C SER A 65 -20.71 -15.41 -2.42
N LYS A 66 -19.92 -15.77 -3.43
CA LYS A 66 -19.81 -17.16 -3.90
C LYS A 66 -18.34 -17.55 -3.87
N ASN A 67 -17.99 -18.27 -2.80
CA ASN A 67 -16.84 -19.17 -2.72
C ASN A 67 -16.65 -19.87 -4.07
N LYS A 68 -15.47 -19.71 -4.70
CA LYS A 68 -15.09 -20.54 -5.85
C LYS A 68 -14.48 -21.84 -5.29
N PRO A 69 -14.98 -23.04 -5.66
CA PRO A 69 -14.52 -24.29 -5.09
C PRO A 69 -13.08 -24.60 -5.51
N LYS A 70 -12.32 -25.19 -4.58
CA LYS A 70 -10.95 -25.70 -4.74
C LYS A 70 -10.93 -26.70 -5.92
N LYS A 71 -10.08 -26.46 -6.92
CA LYS A 71 -9.89 -27.37 -8.06
C LYS A 71 -9.13 -28.61 -7.56
N ARG A 72 -9.59 -29.78 -8.01
CA ARG A 72 -9.12 -31.14 -7.67
C ARG A 72 -7.64 -31.34 -7.93
#